data_AF-A0A529KRB9-F1
#
_entry.id   AF-A0A529KRB9-F1
#
_cell.length_a   1.000
_cell.length_b   1.000
_cell.length_c   1.000
_cell.angle_alpha   90.00
_cell.angle_beta   90.00
_cell.angle_gamma   90.00
#
_symmetry.space_group_name_H-M   'P 1'
#
loop_
_entity.id
_entity.type
_entity.pdbx_description
1 polymer ?
#
loop_
_entity_poly.entity_id
_entity_poly.type
_entity_poly.pdbx_seq_one_letter_code
_entity_poly.pdbx_strand_id
1 'polypeptide(L)' 'VRLGASGMPVSIRKVEDIGRHKVVRASFEGRDIAAIVGEDEDIPADPKIAFDPAGINIYADSWRVEMGG' A
#
# COMPACT_ATOMS: atom_id res chain seq x y z
N VAL A 1 -3.33 1.25 2.58
CA VAL A 1 -2.00 1.77 2.20
C VAL A 1 -2.19 2.86 1.16
N ARG A 2 -1.40 3.94 1.21
CA ARG A 2 -1.44 5.04 0.22
C ARG A 2 -0.14 5.03 -0.58
N LEU A 3 -0.24 5.23 -1.89
CA LEU A 3 0.91 5.44 -2.79
C LEU A 3 1.07 6.95 -3.03
N GLY A 4 2.31 7.44 -3.06
CA GLY A 4 2.58 8.87 -3.30
C GLY A 4 4.07 9.18 -3.33
N ALA A 5 4.41 10.47 -3.21
CA ALA A 5 5.80 10.93 -3.28
C ALA A 5 6.54 10.90 -1.92
N SER A 6 5.81 10.69 -0.82
CA SER A 6 6.31 10.68 0.56
C SER A 6 6.08 9.33 1.24
N GLY A 7 6.97 8.97 2.18
CA GLY A 7 6.86 7.73 2.95
C GLY A 7 8.04 6.81 2.70
N MET A 8 7.79 5.51 2.68
CA MET A 8 8.80 4.48 2.48
C MET A 8 8.92 4.11 1.00
N PRO A 9 10.15 4.03 0.44
CA PRO A 9 10.34 3.72 -0.98
C PRO A 9 9.83 2.32 -1.31
N VAL A 10 9.23 2.16 -2.49
CA VAL A 10 8.68 0.88 -2.96
C VAL A 10 9.06 0.63 -4.41
N SER A 11 9.13 -0.63 -4.84
CA SER A 11 9.30 -0.98 -6.25
C SER A 11 7.99 -1.43 -6.87
N ILE A 12 7.48 -0.72 -7.87
CA ILE A 12 6.27 -1.14 -8.60
C ILE A 12 6.61 -2.33 -9.51
N ARG A 13 5.77 -3.36 -9.46
CA ARG A 13 5.87 -4.58 -10.26
C ARG A 13 4.85 -4.61 -11.39
N LYS A 14 3.63 -4.16 -11.12
CA LYS A 14 2.52 -4.15 -12.09
C LYS A 14 1.53 -3.07 -11.74
N VAL A 15 0.91 -2.47 -12.75
CA VAL A 15 -0.27 -1.61 -12.60
C VAL A 15 -1.41 -2.27 -13.38
N GLU A 16 -2.53 -2.51 -12.73
CA GLU A 16 -3.71 -3.15 -13.29
C GLU A 16 -4.85 -2.13 -13.31
N ASP A 17 -5.31 -1.73 -14.49
CA ASP A 17 -6.47 -0.86 -14.63
C ASP A 17 -7.75 -1.70 -14.49
N ILE A 18 -8.62 -1.30 -13.56
CA ILE A 18 -9.89 -1.98 -13.26
C ILE A 18 -11.10 -1.03 -13.39
N GLY A 19 -10.96 0.04 -14.18
CA GLY A 19 -11.96 1.08 -14.37
C GLY A 19 -11.65 2.30 -13.49
N ARG A 20 -12.55 2.63 -12.55
CA ARG A 20 -12.41 3.82 -11.68
C ARG A 20 -11.15 3.85 -10.81
N HIS A 21 -10.43 2.74 -10.76
CA HIS A 21 -9.23 2.58 -9.96
C HIS A 21 -8.17 1.79 -10.73
N LYS A 22 -6.93 2.00 -10.32
CA LYS A 22 -5.77 1.19 -10.68
C LYS A 22 -5.34 0.40 -9.45
N VAL A 23 -5.05 -0.88 -9.61
CA VAL A 23 -4.37 -1.69 -8.59
C VAL A 23 -2.88 -1.69 -8.89
N VAL A 24 -2.10 -1.11 -7.98
CA VAL A 24 -0.64 -1.07 -8.06
C VAL A 24 -0.09 -2.23 -7.23
N ARG A 25 0.49 -3.21 -7.90
CA ARG A 25 1.28 -4.29 -7.29
C ARG A 25 2.70 -3.79 -7.10
N ALA A 26 3.19 -3.79 -5.86
CA ALA A 26 4.50 -3.29 -5.53
C ALA A 26 5.21 -4.22 -4.53
N SER A 27 6.52 -4.07 -4.41
CA SER A 27 7.37 -4.82 -3.49
C SER A 27 8.03 -3.85 -2.50
N PHE A 28 7.82 -4.10 -1.21
CA PHE A 28 8.41 -3.36 -0.10
C PHE A 28 9.15 -4.34 0.81
N GLU A 29 10.46 -4.13 1.02
CA GLU A 29 11.29 -5.02 1.86
C GLU A 29 11.13 -6.52 1.49
N GLY A 30 11.07 -6.81 0.19
CA GLY A 30 10.89 -8.16 -0.34
C GLY A 30 9.49 -8.76 -0.19
N ARG A 31 8.52 -8.00 0.35
CA ARG A 31 7.12 -8.42 0.50
C ARG A 31 6.24 -7.76 -0.54
N ASP A 32 5.28 -8.51 -1.06
CA ASP A 32 4.31 -7.99 -2.00
C ASP A 32 3.21 -7.19 -1.29
N ILE A 33 2.89 -6.03 -1.85
CA ILE A 33 1.86 -5.12 -1.37
C ILE A 33 1.00 -4.69 -2.55
N ALA A 34 -0.30 -4.53 -2.30
CA ALA A 34 -1.23 -3.92 -3.25
C ALA A 34 -1.71 -2.57 -2.71
N ALA A 35 -1.65 -1.54 -3.57
CA ALA A 35 -2.26 -0.25 -3.33
C ALA A 35 -3.37 0.00 -4.36
N ILE A 36 -4.47 0.61 -3.92
CA ILE A 36 -5.54 1.07 -4.80
C ILE A 36 -5.32 2.56 -5.01
N VAL A 37 -5.29 2.97 -6.27
CA VAL A 37 -5.07 4.36 -6.70
C VAL A 37 -6.26 4.78 -7.56
N GLY A 38 -6.76 6.00 -7.37
CA GLY A 38 -7.84 6.54 -8.21
C GLY A 38 -7.44 6.63 -9.69
N GLU A 39 -8.42 6.62 -10.59
CA GLU A 39 -8.17 6.78 -12.03
C GLU A 39 -7.44 8.09 -12.36
N ASP A 40 -7.82 9.18 -11.69
CA ASP A 40 -7.24 10.52 -11.86
C ASP A 40 -6.00 10.77 -10.99
N GLU A 41 -5.59 9.79 -10.19
CA GLU A 41 -4.39 9.89 -9.35
C GLU A 41 -3.15 9.42 -10.12
N ASP A 42 -2.10 10.25 -10.06
CA ASP A 42 -0.81 9.96 -10.68
C ASP A 42 0.06 9.06 -9.82
N ILE A 43 0.77 8.16 -10.49
CA ILE A 43 1.81 7.32 -9.89
C ILE A 43 3.16 8.02 -10.10
N PRO A 44 3.84 8.49 -9.04
CA PRO A 44 5.11 9.21 -9.18
C PRO A 44 6.24 8.28 -9.65
N ALA A 45 7.22 8.86 -10.34
CA ALA A 45 8.39 8.13 -10.85
C ALA A 45 9.30 7.55 -9.75
N ASP A 46 9.34 8.18 -8.58
CA ASP A 46 9.94 7.66 -7.34
C ASP A 46 8.81 7.31 -6.35
N PRO A 47 8.18 6.13 -6.49
CA PRO A 47 7.00 5.79 -5.71
C PRO A 47 7.36 5.46 -4.26
N LYS A 48 6.58 6.03 -3.35
CA LYS A 48 6.63 5.77 -1.91
C LYS A 48 5.27 5.33 -1.40
N ILE A 49 5.27 4.57 -0.30
CA ILE A 49 4.07 4.12 0.38
C ILE A 49 4.00 4.65 1.82
N ALA A 50 2.78 4.91 2.27
CA ALA A 50 2.46 5.20 3.66
C ALA A 50 1.35 4.27 4.16
N PHE A 51 1.50 3.77 5.37
CA PHE A 51 0.46 3.01 6.06
C PHE A 51 -0.30 3.92 6.99
N ASP A 52 -1.63 3.86 6.91
CA ASP A 52 -2.50 4.53 7.86
C ASP A 52 -2.64 3.63 9.09
N PRO A 53 -2.19 4.06 10.28
CA PRO A 53 -2.29 3.26 11.51
C PRO A 53 -3.72 2.80 11.81
N ALA A 54 -4.74 3.57 11.44
CA ALA A 54 -6.14 3.20 11.64
C ALA A 54 -6.55 1.97 10.81
N GLY A 55 -5.82 1.66 9.73
CA GLY A 55 -6.03 0.49 8.88
C GLY A 55 -5.10 -0.69 9.20
N ILE A 56 -4.27 -0.60 10.25
CA ILE A 56 -3.35 -1.68 10.64
C ILE A 56 -4.06 -2.63 11.61
N ASN A 57 -3.94 -3.93 11.35
CA ASN A 57 -4.41 -4.98 12.24
C ASN A 57 -3.21 -5.85 12.66
N ILE A 58 -3.12 -6.17 13.95
CA ILE A 58 -2.11 -7.08 14.50
C ILE A 58 -2.79 -8.37 14.92
N TYR A 59 -2.14 -9.49 14.63
CA TYR A 59 -2.63 -10.82 14.96
C TYR A 59 -1.58 -11.61 15.74
N ALA A 60 -2.02 -12.29 16.79
CA ALA A 60 -1.25 -13.29 17.53
C ALA A 60 -2.09 -14.57 17.60
N ASP A 61 -1.48 -15.71 17.28
CA ASP A 61 -2.16 -17.03 17.28
C ASP A 61 -3.45 -17.06 16.46
N SER A 62 -3.48 -16.33 15.34
CA SER A 62 -4.65 -16.16 14.46
C SER A 62 -5.81 -15.31 15.02
N TRP A 63 -5.60 -14.62 16.14
CA TRP A 63 -6.57 -13.70 16.74
C TRP A 63 -6.12 -12.25 16.64
N ARG A 64 -7.06 -11.34 16.35
CA ARG A 64 -6.79 -9.90 16.35
C ARG A 64 -6.52 -9.46 17.78
N VAL A 65 -5.40 -8.77 17.98
CA VAL A 65 -5.04 -8.16 19.27
C VAL A 65 -5.15 -6.64 19.17
N GLU A 66 -5.48 -6.00 20.29
CA GLU A 66 -5.43 -4.55 20.39
C GLU A 66 -3.98 -4.09 20.47
N MET A 67 -3.68 -2.99 19.79
CA MET A 67 -2.43 -2.26 19.98
C MET A 67 -2.49 -1.66 21.38
N GLY A 68 -1.77 -2.25 22.34
CA GLY A 68 -1.58 -1.65 23.65
C GLY A 68 -0.92 -0.28 23.49
N GLY A 69 -1.63 0.77 23.92
CA GLY A 69 -1.08 2.11 24.09
C GLY A 69 -0.32 2.25 25.39
#